data_AF-A0A1Q3EEZ8-F1
#
_entry.id   AF-A0A1Q3EEZ8-F1
#
_cell.length_a   1.000
_cell.length_b   1.000
_cell.length_c   1.000
_cell.angle_alpha   90.00
_cell.angle_beta   90.00
_cell.angle_gamma   90.00
#
_symmetry.space_group_name_H-M   'P 1'
#
loop_
_entity.id
_entity.type
_entity.pdbx_description
1 polymer ?
#
loop_
_entity_poly.entity_id
_entity_poly.type
_entity_poly.pdbx_seq_one_letter_code
_entity_poly.pdbx_strand_id
1 'polypeptide(L)'
;MSGSYGCTKEACQFRDALAEKEVFKDDRALVIGISPDSVEKQKFFVEKQKLTYPVLSDEKFEARKAYKVGKGMMGLTDYARVTFIIDGKGIVRDALDATMNYGAHSKFVTKWPQRKFLMLLLLLQRKHLLRLRVIS
;
A
#
# COMPACT_ATOMS: atom_id res chain seq x y z
N MET A 1 -6.04 8.67 -5.29
CA MET A 1 -6.79 8.70 -6.55
C MET A 1 -6.40 7.52 -7.43
N SER A 2 -7.03 6.39 -7.14
CA SER A 2 -7.05 5.18 -7.98
C SER A 2 -7.44 5.52 -9.42
N GLY A 3 -6.73 4.90 -10.38
CA GLY A 3 -6.79 5.21 -11.81
C GLY A 3 -5.80 6.28 -12.31
N SER A 4 -5.25 7.14 -11.45
CA SER A 4 -4.20 8.11 -11.87
C SER A 4 -2.86 7.42 -12.17
N TYR A 5 -2.06 7.97 -13.10
CA TYR A 5 -0.82 7.35 -13.61
C TYR A 5 0.07 6.74 -12.52
N GLY A 6 0.43 7.51 -11.49
CA GLY A 6 1.29 7.04 -10.40
C GLY A 6 0.67 5.92 -9.57
N CYS A 7 -0.63 5.98 -9.29
CA CYS A 7 -1.33 4.94 -8.52
C CYS A 7 -1.47 3.65 -9.35
N THR A 8 -1.81 3.77 -10.63
CA THR A 8 -1.85 2.66 -11.58
C THR A 8 -0.48 2.01 -11.75
N LYS A 9 0.60 2.81 -11.87
CA LYS A 9 1.96 2.31 -12.07
C LYS A 9 2.47 1.55 -10.83
N GLU A 10 2.31 2.14 -9.64
CA GLU A 10 2.67 1.53 -8.36
C GLU A 10 1.88 0.24 -8.09
N ALA A 11 0.55 0.28 -8.25
CA ALA A 11 -0.31 -0.86 -7.95
C ALA A 11 -0.03 -2.06 -8.86
N CYS A 12 0.18 -1.82 -10.16
CA CYS A 12 0.61 -2.85 -11.11
C CYS A 12 2.02 -3.37 -10.76
N GLN A 13 2.96 -2.50 -10.38
CA GLN A 13 4.30 -2.94 -9.96
C GLN A 13 4.32 -3.81 -8.69
N PHE A 14 3.26 -3.79 -7.87
CA PHE A 14 3.05 -4.77 -6.81
C PHE A 14 2.39 -6.07 -7.29
N ARG A 15 1.34 -5.99 -8.12
CA ARG A 15 0.71 -7.16 -8.77
C ARG A 15 1.75 -8.01 -9.50
N ASP A 16 2.62 -7.37 -10.27
CA ASP A 16 3.64 -8.01 -11.09
C ASP A 16 4.76 -8.59 -10.19
N ALA A 17 5.17 -7.86 -9.14
CA ALA A 17 6.15 -8.35 -8.19
C ALA A 17 5.65 -9.55 -7.34
N LEU A 18 4.37 -9.57 -6.96
CA LEU A 18 3.72 -10.70 -6.27
C LEU A 18 3.78 -11.99 -7.11
N ALA A 19 3.59 -11.89 -8.43
CA ALA A 19 3.67 -13.03 -9.33
C ALA A 19 5.13 -13.47 -9.59
N GLU A 20 6.06 -12.52 -9.69
CA GLU A 20 7.44 -12.80 -10.13
C GLU A 20 8.44 -13.12 -9.00
N LYS A 21 8.31 -12.57 -7.79
CA LYS A 21 9.41 -12.52 -6.80
C LYS A 21 9.18 -13.44 -5.60
N GLU A 22 10.18 -14.26 -5.30
CA GLU A 22 10.19 -15.23 -4.19
C GLU A 22 9.77 -14.67 -2.83
N VAL A 23 10.10 -13.40 -2.52
CA VAL A 23 9.76 -12.76 -1.24
C VAL A 23 8.24 -12.74 -0.93
N PHE A 24 7.39 -12.86 -1.97
CA PHE A 24 5.94 -12.82 -1.85
C PHE A 24 5.26 -14.21 -1.86
N LYS A 25 5.97 -15.27 -2.23
CA LYS A 25 5.41 -16.64 -2.28
C LYS A 25 5.33 -17.25 -0.87
N ASP A 26 4.54 -18.30 -0.70
CA ASP A 26 4.44 -19.11 0.55
C ASP A 26 4.04 -18.30 1.80
N ASP A 27 3.17 -17.29 1.59
CA ASP A 27 2.80 -16.22 2.53
C ASP A 27 3.98 -15.53 3.24
N ARG A 28 5.16 -15.50 2.61
CA ARG A 28 6.34 -14.82 3.16
C ARG A 28 6.08 -13.30 3.31
N ALA A 29 5.36 -12.67 2.38
CA ALA A 29 4.89 -11.30 2.51
C ALA A 29 3.48 -11.12 1.94
N LEU A 30 2.52 -10.75 2.79
CA LEU A 30 1.15 -10.41 2.37
C LEU A 30 1.07 -8.93 1.98
N VAL A 31 0.49 -8.60 0.82
CA VAL A 31 0.34 -7.21 0.33
C VAL A 31 -1.09 -6.72 0.55
N ILE A 32 -1.25 -5.52 1.12
CA ILE A 32 -2.54 -4.83 1.24
C ILE A 32 -2.41 -3.39 0.76
N GLY A 33 -3.20 -2.98 -0.24
CA GLY A 33 -3.35 -1.58 -0.62
C GLY A 33 -4.36 -0.85 0.27
N ILE A 34 -4.14 0.43 0.57
CA ILE A 34 -5.10 1.30 1.28
C ILE A 34 -5.11 2.66 0.59
N SER A 35 -6.25 3.20 0.17
CA SER A 35 -6.36 4.58 -0.36
C SER A 35 -7.70 5.24 0.02
N PRO A 36 -7.86 6.57 -0.15
CA PRO A 36 -9.03 7.32 0.31
C PRO A 36 -10.15 7.37 -0.74
N ASP A 37 -9.92 6.72 -1.88
CA ASP A 37 -10.94 6.51 -2.90
C ASP A 37 -11.97 5.51 -2.36
N SER A 38 -13.27 5.72 -2.70
CA SER A 38 -14.35 4.95 -2.07
C SER A 38 -14.31 3.46 -2.38
N VAL A 39 -15.01 2.66 -1.57
CA VAL A 39 -15.14 1.20 -1.76
C VAL A 39 -15.46 0.81 -3.21
N GLU A 40 -16.39 1.52 -3.85
CA GLU A 40 -16.82 1.27 -5.23
C GLU A 40 -15.71 1.62 -6.23
N LYS A 41 -15.01 2.74 -6.00
CA LYS A 41 -13.89 3.20 -6.83
C LYS A 41 -12.65 2.31 -6.67
N GLN A 42 -12.43 1.77 -5.48
CA GLN A 42 -11.38 0.78 -5.20
C GLN A 42 -11.71 -0.56 -5.87
N LYS A 43 -12.95 -1.06 -5.75
CA LYS A 43 -13.41 -2.28 -6.44
C LYS A 43 -13.23 -2.17 -7.96
N PHE A 44 -13.73 -1.09 -8.58
CA PHE A 44 -13.54 -0.84 -10.01
C PHE A 44 -12.06 -0.75 -10.42
N PHE A 45 -11.19 -0.19 -9.56
CA PHE A 45 -9.76 -0.12 -9.83
C PHE A 45 -9.06 -1.49 -9.71
N VAL A 46 -9.41 -2.30 -8.70
CA VAL A 46 -8.94 -3.68 -8.53
C VAL A 46 -9.31 -4.53 -9.74
N GLU A 47 -10.57 -4.49 -10.16
CA GLU A 47 -11.08 -5.19 -11.35
C GLU A 47 -10.36 -4.71 -12.62
N LYS A 48 -10.33 -3.40 -12.88
CA LYS A 48 -9.74 -2.81 -14.09
C LYS A 48 -8.22 -3.03 -14.20
N GLN A 49 -7.50 -3.11 -13.08
CA GLN A 49 -6.05 -3.38 -13.06
C GLN A 49 -5.72 -4.85 -12.76
N LYS A 50 -6.71 -5.72 -12.58
CA LYS A 50 -6.54 -7.15 -12.23
C LYS A 50 -5.60 -7.33 -11.02
N LEU A 51 -5.80 -6.56 -9.95
CA LEU A 51 -4.93 -6.61 -8.78
C LEU A 51 -5.17 -7.91 -8.01
N THR A 52 -4.10 -8.66 -7.76
CA THR A 52 -4.09 -9.98 -7.11
C THR A 52 -3.97 -9.90 -5.58
N TYR A 53 -4.33 -8.75 -5.01
CA TYR A 53 -4.18 -8.45 -3.58
C TYR A 53 -5.28 -7.47 -3.13
N PRO A 54 -5.72 -7.53 -1.85
CA PRO A 54 -6.80 -6.68 -1.36
C PRO A 54 -6.40 -5.19 -1.37
N VAL A 55 -7.36 -4.35 -1.75
CA VAL A 55 -7.25 -2.89 -1.69
C VAL A 55 -8.43 -2.32 -0.89
N LEU A 56 -8.13 -1.51 0.12
CA LEU A 56 -9.08 -1.04 1.13
C LEU A 56 -9.40 0.45 0.94
N SER A 57 -10.61 0.85 1.33
CA SER A 57 -11.00 2.25 1.48
C SER A 57 -10.51 2.81 2.82
N ASP A 58 -10.02 4.05 2.77
CA ASP A 58 -9.66 4.92 3.87
C ASP A 58 -10.33 6.30 3.65
N GLU A 59 -11.61 6.32 3.24
CA GLU A 59 -12.38 7.55 2.88
C GLU A 59 -12.43 8.59 4.00
N LYS A 60 -12.72 8.16 5.23
CA LYS A 60 -12.61 8.98 6.44
C LYS A 60 -11.18 9.34 6.80
N PHE A 61 -10.24 8.77 6.06
CA PHE A 61 -8.82 8.70 6.33
C PHE A 61 -8.54 8.17 7.74
N GLU A 62 -8.60 6.86 7.94
CA GLU A 62 -8.36 6.25 9.24
C GLU A 62 -6.90 5.82 9.43
N ALA A 63 -6.36 4.97 8.57
CA ALA A 63 -5.06 4.32 8.75
C ALA A 63 -3.89 5.31 9.04
N ARG A 64 -3.79 6.45 8.33
CA ARG A 64 -2.66 7.40 8.47
C ARG A 64 -2.49 8.07 9.85
N LYS A 65 -3.32 7.85 10.88
CA LYS A 65 -3.02 8.35 12.26
C LYS A 65 -2.01 7.49 12.95
N ALA A 66 -2.28 6.19 13.01
CA ALA A 66 -1.35 5.19 13.52
C ALA A 66 -0.02 5.28 12.77
N TYR A 67 -0.06 5.21 11.43
CA TYR A 67 1.13 5.23 10.57
C TYR A 67 1.73 6.63 10.33
N LYS A 68 1.22 7.65 11.02
CA LYS A 68 1.69 9.05 11.08
C LYS A 68 1.87 9.87 9.78
N VAL A 69 1.99 9.27 8.58
CA VAL A 69 2.43 9.85 7.28
C VAL A 69 2.19 11.35 7.08
N GLY A 70 3.22 12.06 6.61
CA GLY A 70 3.23 13.51 6.31
C GLY A 70 2.54 13.89 5.00
N LYS A 71 2.57 15.17 4.62
CA LYS A 71 2.35 15.57 3.22
C LYS A 71 3.46 14.97 2.34
N GLY A 72 3.16 14.72 1.07
CA GLY A 72 4.15 14.21 0.13
C GLY A 72 5.11 15.31 -0.33
N MET A 73 6.23 14.92 -0.93
CA MET A 73 7.20 15.83 -1.56
C MET A 73 7.58 17.02 -0.64
N MET A 74 7.95 16.70 0.61
CA MET A 74 8.36 17.65 1.65
C MET A 74 7.34 18.76 1.98
N GLY A 75 6.07 18.59 1.61
CA GLY A 75 4.99 19.56 1.85
C GLY A 75 4.28 20.05 0.58
N LEU A 76 4.93 19.91 -0.58
CA LEU A 76 4.44 20.42 -1.87
C LEU A 76 3.18 19.72 -2.39
N THR A 77 2.79 18.57 -1.83
CA THR A 77 1.57 17.86 -2.25
C THR A 77 0.86 17.19 -1.08
N ASP A 78 -0.47 17.27 -1.07
CA ASP A 78 -1.34 16.52 -0.16
C ASP A 78 -1.51 15.05 -0.58
N TYR A 79 -0.47 14.45 -1.17
CA TYR A 79 -0.49 13.10 -1.74
C TYR A 79 0.85 12.38 -1.54
N ALA A 80 1.11 11.92 -0.31
CA ALA A 80 2.26 11.08 0.05
C ALA A 80 2.03 9.58 -0.24
N ARG A 81 3.08 8.87 -0.69
CA ARG A 81 3.08 7.40 -0.90
C ARG A 81 4.07 6.76 0.06
N VAL A 82 3.61 5.83 0.89
CA VAL A 82 4.47 5.17 1.89
C VAL A 82 4.21 3.67 1.95
N THR A 83 5.26 2.87 1.79
CA THR A 83 5.21 1.43 2.06
C THR A 83 5.73 1.16 3.46
N PHE A 84 4.97 0.40 4.25
CA PHE A 84 5.38 -0.06 5.57
C PHE A 84 5.62 -1.57 5.57
N ILE A 85 6.71 -1.99 6.21
CA ILE A 85 6.92 -3.39 6.60
C ILE A 85 6.41 -3.56 8.02
N ILE A 86 5.45 -4.46 8.24
CA ILE A 86 4.84 -4.73 9.54
C ILE A 86 5.01 -6.22 9.84
N ASP A 87 5.41 -6.60 11.05
CA ASP A 87 5.53 -8.02 11.41
C ASP A 87 4.21 -8.65 11.87
N GLY A 88 4.21 -9.98 12.03
CA GLY A 88 3.07 -10.73 12.57
C GLY A 88 2.69 -10.40 14.03
N LYS A 89 3.34 -9.43 14.68
CA LYS A 89 2.95 -8.84 15.97
C LYS A 89 2.38 -7.42 15.82
N GLY A 90 2.18 -6.94 14.58
CA GLY A 90 1.69 -5.60 14.28
C GLY A 90 2.74 -4.49 14.42
N ILE A 91 4.03 -4.83 14.58
CA ILE A 91 5.11 -3.85 14.77
C ILE A 91 5.64 -3.40 13.42
N VAL A 92 5.59 -2.08 13.16
CA VAL A 92 6.28 -1.46 12.03
C VAL A 92 7.79 -1.66 12.20
N ARG A 93 8.42 -2.31 11.21
CA ARG A 93 9.86 -2.60 11.18
C ARG A 93 10.64 -1.66 10.27
N ASP A 94 10.00 -1.13 9.23
CA ASP A 94 10.61 -0.24 8.24
C ASP A 94 9.54 0.57 7.50
N ALA A 95 9.94 1.70 6.90
CA ALA A 95 9.06 2.55 6.11
C ALA A 95 9.81 3.32 5.00
N LEU A 96 9.27 3.29 3.77
CA LEU A 96 9.75 4.09 2.64
C LEU A 96 8.68 5.11 2.22
N ASP A 97 8.93 6.41 2.41
CA ASP A 97 8.26 7.46 1.62
C ASP A 97 9.04 7.64 0.32
N ALA A 98 8.37 7.40 -0.81
CA ALA A 98 8.93 7.56 -2.14
C ALA A 98 7.89 8.17 -3.10
N THR A 99 7.20 9.21 -2.62
CA THR A 99 6.09 9.92 -3.29
C THR A 99 6.20 10.13 -4.82
N MET A 100 7.40 10.26 -5.40
CA MET A 100 7.62 10.40 -6.86
C MET A 100 8.23 9.18 -7.56
N ASN A 101 8.70 8.16 -6.82
CA ASN A 101 9.37 6.98 -7.36
C ASN A 101 8.54 5.71 -7.13
N TYR A 102 7.47 5.57 -7.92
CA TYR A 102 6.50 4.47 -7.86
C TYR A 102 7.18 3.08 -7.84
N GLY A 103 8.28 2.92 -8.59
CA GLY A 103 9.05 1.68 -8.69
C GLY A 103 10.02 1.42 -7.54
N ALA A 104 10.20 2.33 -6.59
CA ALA A 104 10.98 2.09 -5.37
C ALA A 104 10.21 1.24 -4.36
N HIS A 105 8.88 1.36 -4.33
CA HIS A 105 8.02 0.73 -3.32
C HIS A 105 8.11 -0.80 -3.30
N SER A 106 7.92 -1.49 -4.45
CA SER A 106 8.05 -2.95 -4.49
C SER A 106 9.51 -3.41 -4.35
N LYS A 107 10.48 -2.64 -4.88
CA LYS A 107 11.92 -2.91 -4.72
C LYS A 107 12.39 -2.85 -3.27
N PHE A 108 11.86 -1.92 -2.48
CA PHE A 108 12.16 -1.79 -1.05
C PHE A 108 11.76 -3.05 -0.28
N VAL A 109 10.59 -3.61 -0.59
CA VAL A 109 10.08 -4.83 0.03
C VAL A 109 10.91 -6.05 -0.37
N THR A 110 11.40 -6.13 -1.61
CA THR A 110 12.31 -7.22 -2.03
C THR A 110 13.67 -7.23 -1.33
N LYS A 111 13.99 -6.22 -0.50
CA LYS A 111 15.19 -6.23 0.37
C LYS A 111 14.94 -6.91 1.71
N TRP A 112 13.69 -7.12 2.12
CA TRP A 112 13.36 -7.65 3.43
C TRP A 112 13.48 -9.18 3.47
N PRO A 113 14.28 -9.76 4.39
CA PRO A 113 14.55 -11.19 4.40
C PRO A 113 13.34 -12.01 4.86
N GLN A 114 13.27 -13.26 4.40
CA GLN A 114 12.08 -14.11 4.48
C GLN A 114 11.68 -14.46 5.92
N ARG A 115 10.67 -13.75 6.44
CA ARG A 115 9.86 -14.08 7.61
C ARG A 115 8.43 -13.63 7.29
N LYS A 116 7.39 -14.22 7.87
CA LYS A 116 6.00 -13.78 7.57
C LYS A 116 5.76 -12.34 8.04
N PHE A 117 5.67 -11.41 7.09
CA PHE A 117 5.37 -9.99 7.30
C PHE A 117 4.04 -9.61 6.63
N LEU A 118 3.32 -8.67 7.23
CA LEU A 118 2.19 -7.96 6.63
C LEU A 118 2.70 -6.64 6.03
N MET A 119 2.70 -6.55 4.71
CA MET A 119 3.16 -5.38 3.98
C MET A 119 1.98 -4.46 3.65
N LEU A 120 1.94 -3.31 4.32
CA LEU A 120 0.89 -2.33 4.14
C LEU A 120 1.33 -1.27 3.12
N LEU A 121 0.79 -1.36 1.90
CA LEU A 121 0.92 -0.34 0.87
C LEU A 121 -0.08 0.79 1.15
N LEU A 122 0.35 1.75 1.96
CA LEU A 122 -0.43 2.92 2.30
C LEU A 122 -0.32 3.98 1.19
N LEU A 123 -1.29 3.97 0.28
CA LEU A 123 -1.59 5.14 -0.51
C LEU A 123 -2.20 6.21 0.42
N LEU A 124 -1.76 7.46 0.26
CA LEU A 124 -2.67 8.60 0.16
C LEU A 124 -3.75 8.81 1.27
N GLN A 125 -3.36 9.25 2.47
CA GLN A 125 -4.00 10.37 3.23
C GLN A 125 -4.83 10.13 4.56
N ARG A 126 -5.32 11.19 5.28
CA ARG A 126 -5.10 11.54 6.76
C ARG A 126 -6.12 11.25 7.95
N LYS A 127 -5.86 10.22 8.80
CA LYS A 127 -5.93 10.17 10.32
C LYS A 127 -7.16 9.82 11.28
N HIS A 128 -7.52 8.52 11.45
CA HIS A 128 -7.70 7.70 12.73
C HIS A 128 -8.11 6.18 12.58
N LEU A 129 -7.21 5.20 12.75
CA LEU A 129 -7.41 3.71 12.67
C LEU A 129 -8.59 3.11 13.49
N LEU A 130 -9.60 2.48 12.85
CA LEU A 130 -10.32 1.26 13.28
C LEU A 130 -11.22 0.64 12.17
N ARG A 131 -11.49 -0.68 12.21
CA ARG A 131 -12.46 -1.40 11.32
C ARG A 131 -12.33 -1.14 9.80
N LEU A 132 -11.16 -1.41 9.22
CA LEU A 132 -11.05 -1.60 7.76
C LEU A 132 -11.94 -2.78 7.31
N ARG A 133 -12.88 -2.53 6.38
CA ARG A 133 -13.65 -3.61 5.73
C ARG A 133 -12.77 -4.26 4.66
N VAL A 134 -12.28 -5.47 4.93
CA VAL A 134 -11.70 -6.33 3.90
C VAL A 134 -12.82 -6.80 2.99
N ILE A 135 -12.65 -6.60 1.69
CA ILE A 135 -13.52 -7.14 0.65
C ILE A 135 -12.68 -8.11 -0.17
N SER A 136 -13.08 -9.38 -0.12
CA SER A 136 -12.68 -10.46 -1.02
C SER A 136 -13.52 -10.43 -2.28
#